data_AF-A0A0L7KIZ3-F1
#
_entry.id   AF-A0A0L7KIZ3-F1
#
_cell.length_a   1.000
_cell.length_b   1.000
_cell.length_c   1.000
_cell.angle_alpha   90.00
_cell.angle_beta   90.00
_cell.angle_gamma   90.00
#
_symmetry.space_group_name_H-M   'P 1'
#
loop_
_entity.id
_entity.type
_entity.pdbx_description
1 polymer ?
#
loop_
_entity_poly.entity_id
_entity_poly.type
_entity_poly.pdbx_seq_one_letter_code
_entity_poly.pdbx_strand_id
1 'polypeptide(L)'
;MTGDNISKSKNISLNYIADYQYDYSYYNYDTEYNLDINYKYVNFCHIIEQLDILDSQKKISHESVKKKACNFERLKKKNEKYYSFLDLESKLNNLYDNDISSFLYENKISLDDTHRLPKIRLSKKYVELGCLGVWKLSSFKNKFNVKNLRDIDPNTYWQTDSLAPHTITIQFIKFLKISKIYLLLNYYLDESYTPHDITIHIGNDENHLELLCETFCDMNKYSLNEPFWFLIDFEKCNMSSYYYNYNINHLKKKNHIYCRCLKISIISSQHNGKDTRIRQLQIYGPNYFHYKYDKMLI
;
A
#
# COMPACT_ATOMS: atom_id res chain seq x y z
N MET A 1 16.47 26.60 53.82
CA MET A 1 16.87 25.36 54.51
C MET A 1 15.60 24.52 54.60
N THR A 2 15.37 23.68 53.58
CA THR A 2 15.70 22.22 53.55
C THR A 2 14.65 21.43 54.33
N GLY A 3 14.01 20.38 53.85
CA GLY A 3 14.21 19.45 52.73
C GLY A 3 13.28 18.27 53.07
N ASP A 4 12.51 17.75 52.11
CA ASP A 4 12.79 16.50 51.40
C ASP A 4 12.66 15.18 52.20
N ASN A 5 12.07 14.22 51.49
CA ASN A 5 12.28 12.77 51.53
C ASN A 5 11.35 11.84 52.33
N ILE A 6 10.39 11.35 51.55
CA ILE A 6 9.98 9.94 51.37
C ILE A 6 11.12 8.93 51.65
N SER A 7 10.81 7.84 52.37
CA SER A 7 11.51 6.56 52.22
C SER A 7 10.63 5.33 52.51
N LYS A 8 10.48 4.49 51.46
CA LYS A 8 10.71 3.02 51.37
C LYS A 8 9.97 2.07 52.35
N SER A 9 9.54 0.85 52.02
CA SER A 9 9.55 0.00 50.80
C SER A 9 9.03 -1.40 51.18
N LYS A 10 8.49 -2.16 50.20
CA LYS A 10 8.59 -3.64 49.94
C LYS A 10 7.22 -4.24 49.56
N ASN A 11 7.07 -5.15 48.60
CA ASN A 11 7.84 -5.62 47.45
C ASN A 11 6.95 -6.71 46.83
N ILE A 12 6.52 -6.60 45.57
CA ILE A 12 6.20 -7.77 44.73
C ILE A 12 6.78 -7.49 43.35
N SER A 13 7.61 -8.43 42.92
CA SER A 13 8.46 -8.47 41.74
C SER A 13 7.69 -8.79 40.45
N LEU A 14 7.99 -8.07 39.38
CA LEU A 14 8.12 -8.56 38.00
C LEU A 14 8.81 -7.45 37.19
N ASN A 15 10.07 -7.70 36.86
CA ASN A 15 10.98 -6.73 36.22
C ASN A 15 10.49 -6.36 34.82
N TYR A 16 10.08 -5.10 34.68
CA TYR A 16 10.08 -4.37 33.42
C TYR A 16 11.53 -4.21 32.93
N ILE A 17 11.77 -4.53 31.66
CA ILE A 17 12.92 -4.01 30.91
C ILE A 17 12.47 -2.66 30.36
N ALA A 18 12.79 -1.59 31.09
CA ALA A 18 12.90 -0.25 30.54
C ALA A 18 14.37 -0.05 30.13
N ASP A 19 14.58 0.45 28.92
CA ASP A 19 15.53 1.52 28.58
C ASP A 19 15.92 1.43 27.09
N TYR A 20 15.10 2.05 26.24
CA TYR A 20 15.57 2.65 25.00
C TYR A 20 15.12 4.11 25.00
N GLN A 21 15.92 4.95 25.64
CA GLN A 21 15.88 6.40 25.44
C GLN A 21 16.33 6.67 24.00
N TYR A 22 15.40 7.08 23.13
CA TYR A 22 15.75 7.69 21.86
C TYR A 22 16.30 9.10 22.12
N ASP A 23 17.60 9.25 21.97
CA ASP A 23 18.29 10.54 22.04
C ASP A 23 17.96 11.34 20.77
N TYR A 24 17.04 12.29 20.87
CA TYR A 24 16.57 13.14 19.76
C TYR A 24 17.54 14.29 19.41
N SER A 25 18.82 14.15 19.72
CA SER A 25 19.78 15.25 19.67
C SER A 25 20.79 15.17 18.51
N TYR A 26 20.44 14.57 17.35
CA TYR A 26 21.27 14.68 16.13
C TYR A 26 20.41 14.52 14.85
N TYR A 27 19.50 15.46 14.60
CA TYR A 27 18.91 15.63 13.27
C TYR A 27 19.18 17.05 12.77
N ASN A 28 20.33 17.23 12.14
CA ASN A 28 20.59 18.38 11.29
C ASN A 28 21.14 17.89 9.95
N TYR A 29 20.34 18.15 8.91
CA TYR A 29 20.57 18.04 7.47
C TYR A 29 20.74 16.62 6.87
N ASP A 30 19.98 16.40 5.78
CA ASP A 30 19.88 15.24 4.89
C ASP A 30 19.07 14.03 5.38
N THR A 31 17.74 14.19 5.41
CA THR A 31 16.76 13.18 5.81
C THR A 31 16.40 12.17 4.71
N GLU A 32 16.46 12.52 3.42
CA GLU A 32 16.13 11.58 2.32
C GLU A 32 17.23 10.52 2.10
N TYR A 33 18.51 10.89 2.20
CA TYR A 33 19.63 9.97 2.01
C TYR A 33 19.78 8.95 3.15
N ASN A 34 19.54 9.37 4.39
CA ASN A 34 19.62 8.47 5.56
C ASN A 34 18.47 7.45 5.60
N LEU A 35 17.31 7.77 5.01
CA LEU A 35 16.18 6.84 4.85
C LEU A 35 16.49 5.75 3.82
N ASP A 36 17.11 6.10 2.68
CA ASP A 36 17.44 5.13 1.62
C ASP A 36 18.50 4.11 2.06
N ILE A 37 19.47 4.53 2.88
CA ILE A 37 20.51 3.65 3.42
C ILE A 37 19.96 2.70 4.49
N ASN A 38 19.08 3.20 5.37
CA ASN A 38 18.39 2.34 6.34
C ASN A 38 17.46 1.35 5.63
N TYR A 39 16.77 1.78 4.56
CA TYR A 39 15.93 0.89 3.74
C TYR A 39 16.76 -0.22 3.06
N LYS A 40 17.88 0.14 2.44
CA LYS A 40 18.81 -0.84 1.82
C LYS A 40 19.41 -1.81 2.84
N TYR A 41 19.77 -1.33 4.03
CA TYR A 41 20.31 -2.16 5.11
C TYR A 41 19.25 -3.14 5.67
N VAL A 42 18.03 -2.66 5.90
CA VAL A 42 16.91 -3.49 6.38
C VAL A 42 16.55 -4.57 5.35
N ASN A 43 16.47 -4.21 4.06
CA ASN A 43 16.28 -5.19 2.99
C ASN A 43 17.43 -6.21 2.92
N PHE A 44 18.67 -5.78 3.14
CA PHE A 44 19.83 -6.68 3.16
C PHE A 44 19.80 -7.65 4.36
N CYS A 45 19.45 -7.18 5.55
CA CYS A 45 19.24 -8.03 6.73
C CYS A 45 18.08 -9.02 6.51
N HIS A 46 16.99 -8.59 5.87
CA HIS A 46 15.86 -9.45 5.58
C HIS A 46 16.21 -10.55 4.56
N ILE A 47 17.04 -10.23 3.56
CA ILE A 47 17.60 -11.23 2.63
C ILE A 47 18.48 -12.23 3.37
N ILE A 48 19.29 -11.80 4.35
CA ILE A 48 20.10 -12.70 5.17
C ILE A 48 19.22 -13.61 6.04
N GLU A 49 18.17 -13.07 6.65
CA GLU A 49 17.19 -13.86 7.43
C GLU A 49 16.46 -14.88 6.54
N GLN A 50 16.04 -14.49 5.33
CA GLN A 50 15.42 -15.37 4.34
C GLN A 50 16.38 -16.47 3.86
N LEU A 51 17.67 -16.15 3.72
CA LEU A 51 18.72 -17.10 3.39
C LEU A 51 18.99 -18.09 4.54
N ASP A 52 18.91 -17.66 5.80
CA ASP A 52 19.06 -18.53 6.96
C ASP A 52 17.87 -19.49 7.16
N ILE A 53 16.72 -19.20 6.53
CA ILE A 53 15.52 -20.07 6.51
C ILE A 53 15.61 -21.14 5.40
N LEU A 54 16.42 -20.93 4.35
CA LEU A 54 16.59 -21.85 3.23
C LEU A 54 17.75 -22.84 3.46
N ASP A 55 17.36 -24.03 3.91
CA ASP A 55 18.06 -25.32 4.02
C ASP A 55 19.60 -25.43 4.09
N SER A 56 20.01 -26.31 5.01
CA SER A 56 21.35 -26.67 5.49
C SER A 56 22.39 -27.21 4.48
N GLN A 57 22.15 -27.14 3.16
CA GLN A 57 22.94 -27.85 2.14
C GLN A 57 23.99 -27.03 1.36
N LYS A 58 24.19 -25.73 1.63
CA LYS A 58 25.26 -24.94 0.96
C LYS A 58 26.13 -24.12 1.93
N LYS A 59 26.88 -24.80 2.79
CA LYS A 59 27.74 -24.17 3.82
C LYS A 59 28.83 -23.20 3.31
N ILE A 60 29.21 -23.22 2.03
CA ILE A 60 30.38 -22.46 1.53
C ILE A 60 30.00 -21.05 1.03
N SER A 61 28.81 -20.85 0.44
CA SER A 61 28.36 -19.53 -0.04
C SER A 61 27.90 -18.61 1.10
N HIS A 62 27.22 -19.19 2.11
CA HIS A 62 26.75 -18.47 3.31
C HIS A 62 27.90 -17.92 4.17
N GLU A 63 29.05 -18.59 4.22
CA GLU A 63 30.21 -18.14 4.98
C GLU A 63 30.84 -16.87 4.39
N SER A 64 30.79 -16.70 3.07
CA SER A 64 31.31 -15.51 2.39
C SER A 64 30.45 -14.28 2.68
N VAL A 65 29.13 -14.44 2.68
CA VAL A 65 28.15 -13.39 2.96
C VAL A 65 28.18 -13.02 4.46
N LYS A 66 28.25 -14.01 5.35
CA LYS A 66 28.38 -13.79 6.80
C LYS A 66 29.73 -13.14 7.17
N LYS A 67 30.85 -13.53 6.53
CA LYS A 67 32.15 -12.86 6.72
C LYS A 67 32.10 -11.40 6.24
N LYS A 68 31.40 -11.11 5.14
CA LYS A 68 31.26 -9.74 4.60
C LYS A 68 30.36 -8.87 5.50
N ALA A 69 29.28 -9.40 6.06
CA ALA A 69 28.42 -8.71 7.03
C ALA A 69 29.15 -8.40 8.36
N CYS A 70 29.92 -9.36 8.89
CA CYS A 70 30.80 -9.12 10.04
C CYS A 70 31.88 -8.06 9.75
N ASN A 71 32.38 -7.98 8.51
CA ASN A 71 33.33 -6.94 8.10
C ASN A 71 32.66 -5.55 8.09
N PHE A 72 31.38 -5.47 7.73
CA PHE A 72 30.58 -4.24 7.73
C PHE A 72 30.31 -3.70 9.14
N GLU A 73 29.93 -4.55 10.10
CA GLU A 73 29.82 -4.14 11.51
C GLU A 73 31.18 -3.69 12.08
N ARG A 74 32.26 -4.34 11.65
CA ARG A 74 33.63 -3.92 12.00
C ARG A 74 33.96 -2.56 11.40
N LEU A 75 33.59 -2.30 10.15
CA LEU A 75 33.80 -1.02 9.46
C LEU A 75 32.99 0.11 10.10
N LYS A 76 31.75 -0.16 10.51
CA LYS A 76 30.89 0.77 11.28
C LYS A 76 31.47 1.10 12.65
N LYS A 77 32.15 0.14 13.30
CA LYS A 77 32.82 0.32 14.61
C LYS A 77 34.21 0.97 14.52
N LYS A 78 34.88 0.98 13.37
CA LYS A 78 36.34 1.29 13.30
C LYS A 78 36.74 2.72 12.93
N ASN A 79 35.86 3.64 12.53
CA ASN A 79 36.17 5.08 12.30
C ASN A 79 34.85 5.81 11.99
N GLU A 80 34.37 6.81 12.74
CA GLU A 80 34.95 8.15 12.98
C GLU A 80 36.03 8.56 11.98
N LYS A 81 35.62 9.32 10.95
CA LYS A 81 36.43 10.10 10.01
C LYS A 81 37.20 9.27 8.94
N TYR A 82 37.06 9.69 7.67
CA TYR A 82 37.88 9.32 6.51
C TYR A 82 37.52 8.06 5.69
N TYR A 83 36.24 7.87 5.35
CA TYR A 83 35.91 7.39 4.00
C TYR A 83 34.91 8.37 3.39
N SER A 84 35.17 8.82 2.16
CA SER A 84 34.18 9.56 1.37
C SER A 84 32.94 8.68 1.27
N PHE A 85 31.82 9.15 1.79
CA PHE A 85 30.56 8.41 1.84
C PHE A 85 30.13 7.89 0.45
N LEU A 86 30.51 8.62 -0.62
CA LEU A 86 30.32 8.21 -2.02
C LEU A 86 31.06 6.92 -2.43
N ASP A 87 32.23 6.63 -1.84
CA ASP A 87 32.96 5.39 -2.12
C ASP A 87 32.32 4.18 -1.45
N LEU A 88 31.67 4.39 -0.30
CA LEU A 88 30.92 3.36 0.40
C LEU A 88 29.60 3.08 -0.31
N GLU A 89 28.91 4.13 -0.76
CA GLU A 89 27.67 4.03 -1.53
C GLU A 89 27.88 3.36 -2.90
N SER A 90 28.93 3.74 -3.63
CA SER A 90 29.22 3.10 -4.92
C SER A 90 29.63 1.63 -4.77
N LYS A 91 30.38 1.28 -3.71
CA LYS A 91 30.71 -0.12 -3.41
C LYS A 91 29.50 -0.90 -2.92
N LEU A 92 28.61 -0.29 -2.13
CA LEU A 92 27.36 -0.90 -1.68
C LEU A 92 26.42 -1.15 -2.86
N ASN A 93 26.21 -0.18 -3.73
CA ASN A 93 25.37 -0.33 -4.92
C ASN A 93 25.97 -1.40 -5.87
N ASN A 94 27.29 -1.37 -6.11
CA ASN A 94 27.94 -2.39 -6.93
C ASN A 94 27.88 -3.80 -6.32
N LEU A 95 27.95 -3.94 -4.99
CA LEU A 95 27.83 -5.24 -4.32
C LEU A 95 26.37 -5.72 -4.33
N TYR A 96 25.42 -4.83 -4.06
CA TYR A 96 23.98 -5.10 -4.07
C TYR A 96 23.49 -5.52 -5.45
N ASP A 97 23.89 -4.79 -6.50
CA ASP A 97 23.48 -5.07 -7.88
C ASP A 97 24.09 -6.37 -8.41
N ASN A 98 25.35 -6.68 -8.08
CA ASN A 98 26.00 -7.93 -8.50
C ASN A 98 25.47 -9.16 -7.74
N ASP A 99 25.19 -9.05 -6.45
CA ASP A 99 24.67 -10.16 -5.64
C ASP A 99 23.18 -10.41 -5.94
N ILE A 100 22.38 -9.38 -6.24
CA ILE A 100 20.98 -9.53 -6.70
C ILE A 100 20.93 -10.08 -8.12
N SER A 101 21.72 -9.53 -9.05
CA SER A 101 21.73 -10.04 -10.42
C SER A 101 22.16 -11.50 -10.49
N SER A 102 23.16 -11.90 -9.70
CA SER A 102 23.56 -13.31 -9.60
C SER A 102 22.49 -14.21 -8.95
N PHE A 103 21.84 -13.76 -7.87
CA PHE A 103 20.73 -14.49 -7.24
C PHE A 103 19.51 -14.64 -8.18
N LEU A 104 19.15 -13.58 -8.90
CA LEU A 104 18.06 -13.58 -9.88
C LEU A 104 18.37 -14.50 -11.07
N TYR A 105 19.63 -14.51 -11.53
CA TYR A 105 20.09 -15.38 -12.61
C TYR A 105 20.11 -16.87 -12.19
N GLU A 106 20.59 -17.17 -10.98
CA GLU A 106 20.60 -18.54 -10.44
C GLU A 106 19.18 -19.09 -10.22
N ASN A 107 18.21 -18.23 -9.87
CA ASN A 107 16.82 -18.62 -9.62
C ASN A 107 15.88 -18.45 -10.84
N LYS A 108 16.39 -18.02 -12.00
CA LYS A 108 15.59 -17.67 -13.20
C LYS A 108 14.46 -16.66 -12.89
N ILE A 109 14.65 -15.78 -11.93
CA ILE A 109 13.69 -14.71 -11.62
C ILE A 109 14.07 -13.53 -12.50
N SER A 110 13.19 -13.14 -13.42
CA SER A 110 13.42 -11.96 -14.25
C SER A 110 13.21 -10.68 -13.42
N LEU A 111 14.06 -9.66 -13.57
CA LEU A 111 13.83 -8.33 -12.98
C LEU A 111 12.49 -7.70 -13.42
N ASP A 112 11.85 -8.24 -14.46
CA ASP A 112 10.52 -7.86 -14.96
C ASP A 112 9.35 -8.33 -14.07
N ASP A 113 9.57 -9.22 -13.11
CA ASP A 113 8.47 -9.77 -12.29
C ASP A 113 8.09 -8.89 -11.09
N THR A 114 8.96 -7.97 -10.65
CA THR A 114 8.72 -7.10 -9.48
C THR A 114 7.79 -5.92 -9.75
N HIS A 115 7.58 -5.56 -11.02
CA HIS A 115 6.70 -4.46 -11.43
C HIS A 115 5.30 -4.91 -11.85
N ARG A 116 4.99 -6.21 -11.76
CA ARG A 116 3.67 -6.72 -12.16
C ARG A 116 2.68 -6.56 -11.01
N LEU A 117 1.60 -5.84 -11.29
CA LEU A 117 0.45 -5.79 -10.38
C LEU A 117 0.04 -7.20 -9.94
N PRO A 118 -0.38 -7.39 -8.68
CA PRO A 118 -0.98 -8.65 -8.24
C PRO A 118 -2.12 -9.04 -9.19
N LYS A 119 -2.23 -10.33 -9.54
CA LYS A 119 -3.22 -10.74 -10.54
C LYS A 119 -4.65 -10.71 -9.96
N ILE A 120 -5.54 -9.96 -10.60
CA ILE A 120 -6.98 -10.03 -10.31
C ILE A 120 -7.58 -11.27 -11.00
N ARG A 121 -8.07 -12.23 -10.22
CA ARG A 121 -8.79 -13.41 -10.74
C ARG A 121 -10.24 -13.07 -11.04
N LEU A 122 -10.49 -12.51 -12.22
CA LEU A 122 -11.82 -12.12 -12.68
C LEU A 122 -12.27 -12.95 -13.88
N SER A 123 -13.54 -13.35 -13.90
CA SER A 123 -14.13 -14.06 -15.05
C SER A 123 -14.33 -13.13 -16.26
N LYS A 124 -14.23 -13.67 -17.48
CA LYS A 124 -14.39 -12.94 -18.76
C LYS A 124 -15.73 -12.19 -18.95
N LYS A 125 -16.73 -12.47 -18.11
CA LYS A 125 -18.02 -11.75 -18.08
C LYS A 125 -17.92 -10.34 -17.51
N TYR A 126 -16.74 -9.91 -17.04
CA TYR A 126 -16.51 -8.56 -16.55
C TYR A 126 -15.50 -7.83 -17.43
N VAL A 127 -15.62 -6.51 -17.49
CA VAL A 127 -14.72 -5.60 -18.20
C VAL A 127 -14.38 -4.41 -17.29
N GLU A 128 -13.16 -3.88 -17.42
CA GLU A 128 -12.73 -2.67 -16.72
C GLU A 128 -13.43 -1.45 -17.37
N LEU A 129 -14.02 -0.58 -16.55
CA LEU A 129 -14.86 0.54 -16.99
C LEU A 129 -14.26 1.91 -16.65
N GLY A 130 -13.09 1.96 -16.00
CA GLY A 130 -12.47 3.17 -15.52
C GLY A 130 -12.14 4.17 -16.63
N CYS A 131 -11.85 3.68 -17.84
CA CYS A 131 -11.62 4.53 -19.02
C CYS A 131 -12.87 5.31 -19.49
N LEU A 132 -14.07 4.87 -19.14
CA LEU A 132 -15.32 5.54 -19.52
C LEU A 132 -15.68 6.74 -18.62
N GLY A 133 -14.95 6.90 -17.52
CA GLY A 133 -15.21 7.92 -16.50
C GLY A 133 -14.23 9.08 -16.55
N VAL A 134 -14.70 10.25 -16.15
CA VAL A 134 -13.89 11.40 -15.77
C VAL A 134 -13.65 11.34 -14.27
N TRP A 135 -12.38 11.45 -13.85
CA TRP A 135 -11.96 11.23 -12.48
C TRP A 135 -11.57 12.55 -11.81
N LYS A 136 -12.01 12.73 -10.57
CA LYS A 136 -11.74 13.89 -9.73
C LYS A 136 -11.36 13.44 -8.34
N LEU A 137 -10.35 14.08 -7.76
CA LEU A 137 -9.89 13.83 -6.40
C LEU A 137 -10.30 15.00 -5.51
N SER A 138 -10.50 14.75 -4.21
CA SER A 138 -10.68 15.83 -3.22
C SER A 138 -9.44 16.71 -3.10
N SER A 139 -8.27 16.08 -3.04
CA SER A 139 -6.97 16.70 -2.93
C SER A 139 -5.89 15.75 -3.43
N PHE A 140 -4.69 16.29 -3.67
CA PHE A 140 -3.52 15.47 -3.90
C PHE A 140 -2.25 16.27 -3.60
N LYS A 141 -1.24 15.59 -3.07
CA LYS A 141 0.12 16.15 -2.95
C LYS A 141 0.74 16.27 -4.34
N ASN A 142 1.59 17.28 -4.55
CA ASN A 142 2.17 17.55 -5.88
C ASN A 142 2.79 16.29 -6.50
N LYS A 143 2.46 16.01 -7.77
CA LYS A 143 2.83 14.81 -8.56
C LYS A 143 2.15 13.48 -8.18
N PHE A 144 1.42 13.37 -7.07
CA PHE A 144 0.74 12.13 -6.64
C PHE A 144 -0.77 12.19 -6.92
N ASN A 145 -1.18 12.17 -8.19
CA ASN A 145 -2.54 12.52 -8.62
C ASN A 145 -3.29 11.34 -9.28
N VAL A 146 -4.40 11.64 -9.98
CA VAL A 146 -5.24 10.65 -10.68
C VAL A 146 -4.44 9.72 -11.59
N LYS A 147 -3.36 10.20 -12.21
CA LYS A 147 -2.54 9.39 -13.11
C LYS A 147 -1.96 8.18 -12.39
N ASN A 148 -1.56 8.36 -11.13
CA ASN A 148 -1.00 7.30 -10.29
C ASN A 148 -2.04 6.29 -9.82
N LEU A 149 -3.34 6.57 -9.93
CA LEU A 149 -4.39 5.59 -9.66
C LEU A 149 -4.64 4.66 -10.85
N ARG A 150 -4.02 4.93 -12.00
CA ARG A 150 -4.36 4.29 -13.28
C ARG A 150 -3.15 3.93 -14.14
N ASP A 151 -1.92 4.14 -13.67
CA ASP A 151 -0.69 3.94 -14.43
C ASP A 151 -0.21 2.48 -14.48
N ILE A 152 -0.89 1.59 -13.73
CA ILE A 152 -0.61 0.15 -13.73
C ILE A 152 0.75 -0.15 -13.05
N ASP A 153 1.23 0.74 -12.19
CA ASP A 153 2.47 0.54 -11.43
C ASP A 153 2.15 0.36 -9.93
N PRO A 154 2.54 -0.75 -9.28
CA PRO A 154 2.33 -0.92 -7.85
C PRO A 154 3.16 0.04 -6.98
N ASN A 155 4.18 0.70 -7.54
CA ASN A 155 5.09 1.56 -6.77
C ASN A 155 4.64 3.02 -6.71
N THR A 156 3.81 3.46 -7.64
CA THR A 156 3.22 4.80 -7.64
C THR A 156 1.94 4.81 -6.81
N TYR A 157 1.51 6.00 -6.41
CA TYR A 157 0.30 6.16 -5.62
C TYR A 157 -0.29 7.57 -5.74
N TRP A 158 -1.60 7.67 -5.56
CA TRP A 158 -2.24 8.91 -5.14
C TRP A 158 -1.98 9.10 -3.65
N GLN A 159 -1.60 10.32 -3.26
CA GLN A 159 -1.51 10.72 -1.86
C GLN A 159 -2.34 11.99 -1.65
N THR A 160 -3.17 11.99 -0.62
CA THR A 160 -4.01 13.13 -0.25
C THR A 160 -3.19 14.24 0.42
N ASP A 161 -3.76 15.45 0.45
CA ASP A 161 -3.18 16.61 1.14
C ASP A 161 -4.30 17.53 1.65
N SER A 162 -5.30 16.96 2.32
CA SER A 162 -6.43 17.70 2.88
C SER A 162 -6.92 17.06 4.17
N LEU A 163 -7.98 17.61 4.77
CA LEU A 163 -8.69 16.92 5.84
C LEU A 163 -9.62 15.85 5.24
N ALA A 164 -9.83 14.77 5.99
CA ALA A 164 -10.80 13.74 5.65
C ALA A 164 -12.24 14.31 5.65
N PRO A 165 -13.18 13.72 4.87
CA PRO A 165 -13.01 12.53 4.04
C PRO A 165 -12.26 12.80 2.73
N HIS A 166 -11.41 11.87 2.34
CA HIS A 166 -10.67 11.91 1.07
C HIS A 166 -11.48 11.21 -0.01
N THR A 167 -11.68 11.83 -1.17
CA THR A 167 -12.68 11.34 -2.13
C THR A 167 -12.12 11.15 -3.52
N ILE A 168 -12.45 10.02 -4.14
CA ILE A 168 -12.29 9.75 -5.57
C ILE A 168 -13.69 9.75 -6.19
N THR A 169 -13.98 10.72 -7.04
CA THR A 169 -15.24 10.84 -7.77
C THR A 169 -15.04 10.50 -9.23
N ILE A 170 -15.93 9.69 -9.78
CA ILE A 170 -15.87 9.20 -11.15
C ILE A 170 -17.22 9.43 -11.81
N GLN A 171 -17.23 10.34 -12.79
CA GLN A 171 -18.41 10.71 -13.55
C GLN A 171 -18.38 10.04 -14.92
N PHE A 172 -19.38 9.23 -15.20
CA PHE A 172 -19.61 8.58 -16.47
C PHE A 172 -20.62 9.38 -17.30
N ILE A 173 -20.39 9.43 -18.62
CA ILE A 173 -21.31 10.08 -19.56
C ILE A 173 -22.62 9.29 -19.67
N LYS A 174 -22.53 7.96 -19.63
CA LYS A 174 -23.66 7.03 -19.75
C LYS A 174 -23.94 6.38 -18.39
N PHE A 175 -25.18 5.90 -18.22
CA PHE A 175 -25.56 5.11 -17.06
C PHE A 175 -24.89 3.74 -17.17
N LEU A 176 -23.93 3.45 -16.28
CA LEU A 176 -23.14 2.22 -16.32
C LEU A 176 -23.58 1.24 -15.25
N LYS A 177 -23.39 -0.04 -15.55
CA LYS A 177 -23.52 -1.11 -14.55
C LYS A 177 -22.18 -1.38 -13.92
N ILE A 178 -22.07 -1.21 -12.61
CA ILE A 178 -20.83 -1.46 -11.87
C ILE A 178 -21.08 -2.62 -10.91
N SER A 179 -20.15 -3.58 -10.90
CA SER A 179 -20.22 -4.79 -10.07
C SER A 179 -19.18 -4.81 -8.97
N LYS A 180 -17.93 -4.42 -9.29
CA LYS A 180 -16.77 -4.61 -8.42
C LYS A 180 -15.84 -3.41 -8.51
N ILE A 181 -15.27 -3.04 -7.37
CA ILE A 181 -14.22 -2.02 -7.28
C ILE A 181 -13.01 -2.68 -6.61
N TYR A 182 -11.84 -2.46 -7.20
CA TYR A 182 -10.56 -2.96 -6.70
C TYR A 182 -9.66 -1.76 -6.37
N LEU A 183 -9.17 -1.73 -5.13
CA LEU A 183 -8.15 -0.78 -4.67
C LEU A 183 -6.85 -1.55 -4.42
N LEU A 184 -5.75 -1.12 -5.02
CA LEU A 184 -4.44 -1.69 -4.69
C LEU A 184 -3.85 -0.93 -3.52
N LEU A 185 -3.59 -1.66 -2.44
CA LEU A 185 -3.06 -1.14 -1.18
C LEU A 185 -1.76 -1.88 -0.85
N ASN A 186 -0.88 -1.23 -0.08
CA ASN A 186 0.33 -1.87 0.43
C ASN A 186 0.62 -1.42 1.86
N TYR A 187 0.19 -2.21 2.84
CA TYR A 187 0.37 -1.87 4.24
C TYR A 187 1.84 -1.79 4.66
N TYR A 188 2.71 -2.63 4.09
CA TYR A 188 4.14 -2.63 4.39
C TYR A 188 4.80 -1.27 4.14
N LEU A 189 4.44 -0.63 3.02
CA LEU A 189 5.02 0.66 2.62
C LEU A 189 4.23 1.86 3.12
N ASP A 190 2.92 1.70 3.30
CA ASP A 190 2.02 2.82 3.55
C ASP A 190 1.60 2.93 5.02
N GLU A 191 1.66 1.86 5.82
CA GLU A 191 1.33 1.83 7.25
C GLU A 191 0.06 2.65 7.57
N SER A 192 0.21 3.81 8.24
CA SER A 192 -0.86 4.73 8.62
C SER A 192 -1.56 5.43 7.45
N TYR A 193 -0.97 5.46 6.25
CA TYR A 193 -1.61 5.97 5.04
C TYR A 193 -2.54 4.94 4.37
N THR A 194 -2.58 3.70 4.86
CA THR A 194 -3.46 2.66 4.30
C THR A 194 -4.92 2.99 4.63
N PRO A 195 -5.87 3.00 3.67
CA PRO A 195 -7.29 3.19 3.96
C PRO A 195 -7.82 2.18 5.01
N HIS A 196 -8.68 2.63 5.92
CA HIS A 196 -9.41 1.78 6.86
C HIS A 196 -10.91 1.83 6.54
N ASP A 197 -11.61 2.91 6.89
CA ASP A 197 -13.05 3.05 6.66
C ASP A 197 -13.33 3.70 5.30
N ILE A 198 -14.18 3.06 4.50
CA ILE A 198 -14.51 3.49 3.14
C ILE A 198 -16.02 3.48 2.96
N THR A 199 -16.55 4.57 2.44
CA THR A 199 -17.96 4.69 2.07
C THR A 199 -18.11 4.87 0.57
N ILE A 200 -19.10 4.20 -0.01
CA ILE A 200 -19.44 4.29 -1.42
C ILE A 200 -20.73 5.07 -1.56
N HIS A 201 -20.70 6.13 -2.37
CA HIS A 201 -21.88 6.89 -2.75
C HIS A 201 -22.08 6.80 -4.25
N ILE A 202 -23.34 6.82 -4.67
CA ILE A 202 -23.70 6.80 -6.08
C ILE A 202 -24.81 7.79 -6.40
N GLY A 203 -24.86 8.23 -7.64
CA GLY A 203 -25.87 9.19 -8.08
C GLY A 203 -25.89 9.39 -9.58
N ASN A 204 -26.67 10.39 -9.99
CA ASN A 204 -26.68 10.88 -11.36
C ASN A 204 -25.55 11.88 -11.63
N ASP A 205 -25.22 12.68 -10.63
CA ASP A 205 -24.17 13.71 -10.63
C ASP A 205 -23.59 13.87 -9.21
N GLU A 206 -22.58 14.73 -9.05
CA GLU A 206 -21.89 14.95 -7.77
C GLU A 206 -22.76 15.58 -6.68
N ASN A 207 -23.84 16.27 -7.04
CA ASN A 207 -24.73 16.96 -6.10
C ASN A 207 -25.84 16.05 -5.57
N HIS A 208 -26.19 15.00 -6.32
CA HIS A 208 -27.26 14.06 -6.01
C HIS A 208 -26.69 12.66 -5.72
N LEU A 209 -25.79 12.58 -4.74
CA LEU A 209 -25.18 11.34 -4.28
C LEU A 209 -25.91 10.76 -3.07
N GLU A 210 -26.22 9.47 -3.12
CA GLU A 210 -26.78 8.70 -2.01
C GLU A 210 -25.75 7.70 -1.49
N LEU A 211 -25.72 7.49 -0.17
CA LEU A 211 -24.90 6.45 0.44
C LEU A 211 -25.40 5.08 -0.01
N LEU A 212 -24.50 4.32 -0.63
CA LEU A 212 -24.78 2.98 -1.13
C LEU A 212 -24.42 1.92 -0.10
N CYS A 213 -23.18 1.95 0.38
CA CYS A 213 -22.69 1.01 1.38
C CYS A 213 -21.43 1.54 2.06
N GLU A 214 -21.18 0.99 3.24
CA GLU A 214 -19.97 1.22 4.03
C GLU A 214 -19.17 -0.09 4.09
N THR A 215 -17.85 0.02 4.09
CA THR A 215 -16.94 -1.11 4.18
C THR A 215 -15.65 -0.68 4.89
N PHE A 216 -14.91 -1.64 5.42
CA PHE A 216 -13.64 -1.38 6.09
C PHE A 216 -12.59 -2.41 5.68
N CYS A 217 -11.34 -1.96 5.60
CA CYS A 217 -10.19 -2.80 5.27
C CYS A 217 -9.63 -3.47 6.53
N ASP A 218 -10.11 -4.69 6.79
CA ASP A 218 -9.58 -5.56 7.84
C ASP A 218 -8.22 -6.17 7.42
N MET A 219 -7.14 -5.64 8.00
CA MET A 219 -5.77 -6.03 7.66
C MET A 219 -5.47 -7.50 7.97
N ASN A 220 -6.23 -8.17 8.83
CA ASN A 220 -6.04 -9.59 9.13
C ASN A 220 -6.37 -10.51 7.95
N LYS A 221 -7.07 -9.99 6.92
CA LYS A 221 -7.49 -10.75 5.73
C LYS A 221 -6.52 -10.64 4.56
N TYR A 222 -5.50 -9.80 4.67
CA TYR A 222 -4.60 -9.46 3.58
C TYR A 222 -3.14 -9.67 3.98
N SER A 223 -2.27 -9.79 2.99
CA SER A 223 -0.84 -9.87 3.24
C SER A 223 -0.33 -8.51 3.74
N LEU A 224 0.48 -8.54 4.79
CA LEU A 224 1.07 -7.32 5.35
C LEU A 224 2.37 -6.91 4.66
N ASN A 225 2.98 -7.80 3.86
CA ASN A 225 4.34 -7.65 3.32
C ASN A 225 4.37 -7.35 1.82
N GLU A 226 3.26 -7.54 1.11
CA GLU A 226 3.15 -7.35 -0.34
C GLU A 226 1.91 -6.54 -0.69
N PRO A 227 1.90 -5.82 -1.84
CA PRO A 227 0.70 -5.13 -2.30
C PRO A 227 -0.44 -6.11 -2.57
N PHE A 228 -1.66 -5.73 -2.19
CA PHE A 228 -2.84 -6.55 -2.35
C PHE A 228 -4.03 -5.76 -2.88
N TRP A 229 -4.95 -6.47 -3.51
CA TRP A 229 -6.20 -5.90 -3.99
C TRP A 229 -7.29 -5.99 -2.92
N PHE A 230 -7.69 -4.85 -2.38
CA PHE A 230 -8.89 -4.72 -1.58
C PHE A 230 -10.12 -4.69 -2.50
N LEU A 231 -11.03 -5.66 -2.32
CA LEU A 231 -12.21 -5.84 -3.16
C LEU A 231 -13.47 -5.34 -2.46
N ILE A 232 -14.16 -4.39 -3.12
CA ILE A 232 -15.53 -4.02 -2.81
C ILE A 232 -16.43 -4.71 -3.84
N ASP A 233 -17.13 -5.76 -3.41
CA ASP A 233 -18.03 -6.55 -4.24
C ASP A 233 -19.49 -6.21 -3.92
N PHE A 234 -20.17 -5.53 -4.83
CA PHE A 234 -21.55 -5.07 -4.60
C PHE A 234 -22.56 -6.21 -4.47
N GLU A 235 -22.21 -7.43 -4.90
CA GLU A 235 -23.02 -8.62 -4.63
C GLU A 235 -23.07 -8.97 -3.13
N LYS A 236 -22.04 -8.60 -2.37
CA LYS A 236 -21.89 -8.91 -0.93
C LYS A 236 -22.30 -7.75 -0.03
N CYS A 237 -22.39 -6.54 -0.57
CA CYS A 237 -22.79 -5.37 0.21
C CYS A 237 -24.30 -5.37 0.50
N ASN A 238 -24.69 -4.78 1.63
CA ASN A 238 -26.10 -4.57 1.94
C ASN A 238 -26.65 -3.42 1.08
N MET A 239 -27.46 -3.76 0.08
CA MET A 239 -28.02 -2.83 -0.89
C MET A 239 -29.53 -2.60 -0.69
N SER A 240 -30.06 -2.87 0.51
CA SER A 240 -31.50 -2.76 0.79
C SER A 240 -32.02 -1.34 0.51
N SER A 241 -31.36 -0.31 1.04
CA SER A 241 -31.79 1.09 0.82
C SER A 241 -31.77 1.46 -0.67
N TYR A 242 -30.76 1.02 -1.41
CA TYR A 242 -30.68 1.22 -2.85
C TYR A 242 -31.84 0.53 -3.59
N TYR A 243 -32.14 -0.73 -3.27
CA TYR A 243 -33.25 -1.43 -3.92
C TYR A 243 -34.60 -0.78 -3.62
N TYR A 244 -34.80 -0.31 -2.39
CA TYR A 244 -36.01 0.42 -1.99
C TYR A 244 -36.16 1.73 -2.77
N ASN A 245 -35.13 2.59 -2.75
CA ASN A 245 -35.17 3.91 -3.41
C ASN A 245 -35.39 3.81 -4.92
N TYR A 246 -34.85 2.77 -5.56
CA TYR A 246 -34.96 2.57 -7.02
C TYR A 246 -36.10 1.64 -7.43
N ASN A 247 -37.01 1.29 -6.51
CA ASN A 247 -38.13 0.36 -6.75
C ASN A 247 -37.69 -0.97 -7.40
N ILE A 248 -36.52 -1.48 -7.01
CA ILE A 248 -35.98 -2.74 -7.51
C ILE A 248 -36.47 -3.86 -6.59
N ASN A 249 -37.02 -4.92 -7.19
CA ASN A 249 -37.46 -6.08 -6.43
C ASN A 249 -36.26 -6.73 -5.69
N HIS A 250 -36.25 -6.62 -4.36
CA HIS A 250 -35.21 -7.16 -3.47
C HIS A 250 -34.98 -8.68 -3.64
N LEU A 251 -35.99 -9.43 -4.11
CA LEU A 251 -35.91 -10.86 -4.35
C LEU A 251 -34.99 -11.21 -5.55
N LYS A 252 -34.72 -10.25 -6.43
CA LYS A 252 -33.73 -10.37 -7.51
C LYS A 252 -32.45 -9.66 -7.08
N LYS A 253 -31.65 -10.30 -6.20
CA LYS A 253 -30.30 -9.83 -5.91
C LYS A 253 -29.55 -9.64 -7.23
N LYS A 254 -29.20 -8.39 -7.55
CA LYS A 254 -28.35 -8.08 -8.68
C LYS A 254 -26.92 -7.98 -8.18
N ASN A 255 -26.00 -8.52 -8.96
CA ASN A 255 -24.56 -8.42 -8.73
C ASN A 255 -23.96 -7.12 -9.29
N HIS A 256 -24.81 -6.12 -9.53
CA HIS A 256 -24.41 -4.83 -10.07
C HIS A 256 -25.37 -3.74 -9.63
N ILE A 257 -24.82 -2.55 -9.48
CA ILE A 257 -25.55 -1.30 -9.33
C ILE A 257 -25.56 -0.56 -10.67
N TYR A 258 -26.42 0.44 -10.76
CA TYR A 258 -26.34 1.41 -11.84
C TYR A 258 -26.04 2.80 -11.30
N CYS A 259 -25.11 3.51 -11.93
CA CYS A 259 -24.85 4.90 -11.63
C CYS A 259 -24.24 5.65 -12.83
N ARG A 260 -24.32 6.99 -12.77
CA ARG A 260 -23.55 7.92 -13.61
C ARG A 260 -22.43 8.57 -12.82
N CYS A 261 -22.62 8.79 -11.52
CA CYS A 261 -21.59 9.26 -10.62
C CYS A 261 -21.33 8.19 -9.56
N LEU A 262 -20.05 7.83 -9.39
CA LEU A 262 -19.56 6.99 -8.30
C LEU A 262 -18.59 7.82 -7.47
N LYS A 263 -18.78 7.85 -6.15
CA LYS A 263 -17.86 8.51 -5.22
C LYS A 263 -17.40 7.52 -4.17
N ILE A 264 -16.09 7.35 -4.09
CA ILE A 264 -15.40 6.52 -3.10
C ILE A 264 -14.80 7.47 -2.09
N SER A 265 -15.25 7.42 -0.84
CA SER A 265 -14.78 8.29 0.22
C SER A 265 -14.04 7.48 1.27
N ILE A 266 -12.77 7.79 1.49
CA ILE A 266 -11.96 7.26 2.58
C ILE A 266 -12.23 8.15 3.80
N ILE A 267 -12.90 7.58 4.80
CA ILE A 267 -13.30 8.28 6.03
C ILE A 267 -12.14 8.29 7.02
N SER A 268 -11.39 7.19 7.11
CA SER A 268 -10.24 7.04 7.99
C SER A 268 -9.16 6.18 7.33
N SER A 269 -7.90 6.41 7.73
CA SER A 269 -6.77 5.53 7.44
C SER A 269 -6.40 4.72 8.70
N GLN A 270 -5.61 3.66 8.52
CA GLN A 270 -5.07 2.86 9.63
C GLN A 270 -4.31 3.75 10.61
N HIS A 271 -4.31 3.39 11.90
CA HIS A 271 -3.66 4.15 12.97
C HIS A 271 -4.05 5.64 13.01
N ASN A 272 -5.26 5.99 12.53
CA ASN A 272 -5.75 7.36 12.40
C ASN A 272 -4.81 8.28 11.60
N GLY A 273 -4.19 7.75 10.55
CA GLY A 273 -3.39 8.54 9.62
C GLY A 273 -4.21 9.69 9.03
N LYS A 274 -3.60 10.87 8.95
CA LYS A 274 -4.24 12.09 8.43
C LYS A 274 -4.54 11.98 6.94
N ASP A 275 -3.59 11.43 6.19
CA ASP A 275 -3.64 11.27 4.75
C ASP A 275 -3.79 9.81 4.35
N THR A 276 -4.07 9.57 3.08
CA THR A 276 -4.26 8.24 2.51
C THR A 276 -3.40 8.05 1.27
N ARG A 277 -2.93 6.81 1.06
CA ARG A 277 -2.31 6.36 -0.19
C ARG A 277 -3.09 5.24 -0.85
N ILE A 278 -3.34 5.37 -2.14
CA ILE A 278 -3.92 4.29 -2.98
C ILE A 278 -3.05 4.17 -4.22
N ARG A 279 -2.60 2.95 -4.51
CA ARG A 279 -1.62 2.67 -5.56
C ARG A 279 -2.25 2.44 -6.93
N GLN A 280 -3.46 1.89 -6.96
CA GLN A 280 -4.19 1.65 -8.20
C GLN A 280 -5.68 1.52 -7.90
N LEU A 281 -6.53 1.94 -8.84
CA LEU A 281 -7.98 1.76 -8.76
C LEU A 281 -8.52 1.19 -10.07
N GLN A 282 -9.28 0.10 -9.98
CA GLN A 282 -9.95 -0.50 -11.12
C GLN A 282 -11.43 -0.75 -10.83
N ILE A 283 -12.28 -0.48 -11.82
CA ILE A 283 -13.72 -0.60 -11.69
C ILE A 283 -14.22 -1.57 -12.73
N TYR A 284 -14.99 -2.55 -12.31
CA TYR A 284 -15.48 -3.59 -13.19
C TYR A 284 -16.99 -3.63 -13.23
N GLY A 285 -17.52 -3.84 -14.43
CA GLY A 285 -18.93 -4.12 -14.68
C GLY A 285 -19.11 -5.30 -15.62
N PRO A 286 -20.36 -5.74 -15.86
CA PRO A 286 -20.66 -6.79 -16.81
C PRO A 286 -20.20 -6.43 -18.23
N ASN A 287 -19.56 -7.39 -18.89
CA ASN A 287 -19.09 -7.28 -20.26
C ASN A 287 -20.27 -7.51 -21.22
N TYR A 288 -20.71 -6.45 -21.90
CA TYR A 288 -21.75 -6.53 -22.90
C TYR A 288 -21.17 -6.75 -24.30
N PHE A 289 -21.91 -7.48 -25.14
CA PHE A 289 -21.50 -7.73 -26.53
C PHE A 289 -21.16 -6.44 -27.30
N HIS A 290 -21.92 -5.36 -27.07
CA HIS A 290 -21.70 -4.09 -27.76
C HIS A 290 -20.42 -3.36 -27.34
N TYR A 291 -19.84 -3.67 -26.17
CA TYR A 291 -18.56 -3.09 -25.75
C TYR A 291 -17.40 -3.49 -26.66
N LYS A 292 -17.53 -4.58 -27.43
CA LYS A 292 -16.57 -4.93 -28.48
C LYS A 292 -16.42 -3.84 -29.56
N TYR A 293 -17.38 -2.93 -29.68
CA TYR A 293 -17.35 -1.83 -30.64
C TYR A 293 -17.09 -0.47 -29.99
N ASP A 294 -16.99 -0.42 -28.66
CA ASP A 294 -16.71 0.81 -27.94
C ASP A 294 -15.20 1.06 -27.93
N LYS A 295 -14.75 2.01 -28.77
CA LYS A 295 -13.33 2.35 -28.92
C LYS A 295 -12.67 2.83 -27.63
N MET A 296 -13.43 3.21 -26.61
CA MET A 296 -12.86 3.60 -25.31
C MET A 296 -12.48 2.38 -24.45
N LEU A 297 -13.07 1.20 -24.71
CA LEU A 297 -12.85 -0.04 -23.97
C LEU A 297 -11.91 -1.03 -24.68
N ILE A 298 -11.59 -0.77 -25.95
CA ILE A 298 -10.67 -1.57 -26.79
C ILE A 298 -9.28 -0.97 -26.69
#